data_AF-A0A8C1Q0I0-F1
#
_entry.id   AF-A0A8C1Q0I0-F1
#
_cell.length_a   1.000
_cell.length_b   1.000
_cell.length_c   1.000
_cell.angle_alpha   90.00
_cell.angle_beta   90.00
_cell.angle_gamma   90.00
#
_symmetry.space_group_name_H-M   'P 1'
#
loop_
_entity.id
_entity.type
_entity.pdbx_description
1 polymer ?
#
loop_
_entity_poly.entity_id
_entity_poly.type
_entity_poly.pdbx_seq_one_letter_code
_entity_poly.pdbx_strand_id
1 'polypeptide(L)'
;MEKNTMEVNGNHQLNHVIIGLCGGSASGKTTVANKIIEALDVPWVVLLSMDSFYKVRSEREQALAASNDYNFDHPGAFDFELLVTTLRKLKQGQSVKIPVYDFTTHGRQKDWEGHHKERM
;
A
#
# COMPACT_ATOMS: atom_id res chain seq x y z
N MET A 1 24.60 -48.66 6.08
CA MET A 1 23.33 -48.02 6.47
C MET A 1 23.34 -46.63 5.90
N GLU A 2 22.48 -46.42 4.91
CA GLU A 2 22.48 -45.31 3.98
C GLU A 2 21.87 -44.07 4.65
N LYS A 3 22.54 -42.92 4.55
CA LYS A 3 22.01 -41.64 5.01
C LYS A 3 20.94 -41.22 4.00
N ASN A 4 19.67 -41.31 4.36
CA ASN A 4 18.58 -40.75 3.57
C ASN A 4 18.73 -39.23 3.50
N THR A 5 19.29 -38.75 2.38
CA THR A 5 19.22 -37.35 1.97
C THR A 5 17.78 -37.07 1.57
N MET A 6 17.07 -36.25 2.35
CA MET A 6 15.79 -35.72 1.93
C MET A 6 16.06 -34.63 0.89
N GLU A 7 15.90 -34.94 -0.40
CA GLU A 7 15.77 -33.92 -1.43
C GLU A 7 14.41 -33.22 -1.24
N VAL A 8 14.45 -32.03 -0.65
CA VAL A 8 13.27 -31.15 -0.59
C VAL A 8 13.08 -30.52 -1.96
N ASN A 9 12.39 -31.24 -2.85
CA ASN A 9 11.87 -30.69 -4.11
C ASN A 9 10.69 -29.76 -3.81
N GLY A 10 11.00 -28.58 -3.27
CA GLY A 10 10.03 -27.54 -2.99
C GLY A 10 10.15 -26.43 -4.01
N ASN A 11 9.35 -26.49 -5.08
CA ASN A 11 9.01 -25.29 -5.84
C ASN A 11 8.10 -24.45 -4.93
N HIS A 12 8.66 -23.84 -3.89
CA HIS A 12 7.93 -22.99 -2.95
C HIS A 12 7.57 -21.70 -3.67
N GLN A 13 6.42 -21.68 -4.35
CA GLN A 13 5.81 -20.42 -4.74
C GLN A 13 5.54 -19.63 -3.46
N LEU A 14 6.20 -18.48 -3.33
CA LEU A 14 5.94 -17.53 -2.26
C LEU A 14 4.49 -17.06 -2.39
N ASN A 15 3.62 -17.60 -1.53
CA ASN A 15 2.22 -17.20 -1.48
C ASN A 15 2.11 -15.88 -0.70
N HIS A 16 2.21 -14.76 -1.42
CA HIS A 16 1.94 -13.45 -0.86
C HIS A 16 0.44 -13.31 -0.51
N VAL A 17 0.15 -13.00 0.75
CA VAL A 17 -1.21 -12.77 1.26
C VAL A 17 -1.47 -11.26 1.28
N ILE A 18 -2.63 -10.85 0.76
CA ILE A 18 -3.10 -9.47 0.83
C ILE A 18 -4.26 -9.43 1.83
N ILE A 19 -4.15 -8.56 2.83
CA ILE A 19 -5.19 -8.33 3.85
C ILE A 19 -5.70 -6.90 3.67
N GLY A 20 -6.99 -6.74 3.38
CA GLY A 20 -7.64 -5.44 3.28
C GLY A 20 -8.23 -5.02 4.63
N LEU A 21 -7.90 -3.80 5.08
CA LEU A 21 -8.51 -3.18 6.27
C LEU A 21 -9.43 -2.04 5.82
N CYS A 22 -10.74 -2.23 5.95
CA CYS A 22 -11.76 -1.29 5.48
C CYS A 22 -12.51 -0.62 6.64
N GLY A 23 -13.04 0.59 6.41
CA GLY A 23 -13.76 1.37 7.43
C GLY A 23 -13.69 2.88 7.16
N GLY A 24 -14.57 3.64 7.80
CA GLY A 24 -14.64 5.10 7.64
C GLY A 24 -13.35 5.83 8.07
N SER A 25 -13.23 7.10 7.71
CA SER A 25 -12.12 7.93 8.20
C SER A 25 -12.09 7.96 9.74
N ALA A 26 -10.90 8.05 10.32
CA ALA A 26 -10.67 8.02 11.77
C ALA A 26 -11.19 6.78 12.53
N SER A 27 -11.59 5.69 11.85
CA SER A 27 -12.08 4.46 12.50
C SER A 27 -10.99 3.57 13.13
N GLY A 28 -9.72 4.00 13.14
CA GLY A 28 -8.62 3.25 13.74
C GLY A 28 -7.92 2.21 12.84
N LYS A 29 -8.16 2.21 11.52
CA LYS A 29 -7.55 1.23 10.58
C LYS A 29 -6.03 1.16 10.69
N THR A 30 -5.36 2.33 10.66
CA THR A 30 -3.90 2.43 10.75
C THR A 30 -3.39 1.90 12.10
N THR A 31 -4.11 2.19 13.18
CA THR A 31 -3.77 1.68 14.52
C THR A 31 -3.86 0.15 14.57
N VAL A 32 -4.93 -0.43 14.02
CA VAL A 32 -5.08 -1.89 13.95
C VAL A 32 -3.99 -2.52 13.07
N ALA A 33 -3.69 -1.91 11.92
CA ALA A 33 -2.64 -2.37 11.02
C ALA A 33 -1.28 -2.42 11.72
N ASN A 34 -0.90 -1.34 12.40
CA ASN A 34 0.37 -1.27 13.14
C ASN A 34 0.43 -2.31 14.26
N LYS A 35 -0.65 -2.47 15.03
CA LYS A 35 -0.70 -3.51 16.07
C LYS A 35 -0.55 -4.93 15.53
N ILE A 36 -1.11 -5.21 14.34
CA ILE A 36 -0.93 -6.52 13.67
C ILE A 36 0.54 -6.69 13.25
N ILE A 37 1.16 -5.66 12.68
CA ILE A 37 2.57 -5.69 12.27
C ILE A 37 3.49 -5.90 13.47
N GLU A 38 3.27 -5.15 14.56
CA GLU A 38 3.98 -5.30 15.84
C GLU A 38 3.82 -6.71 16.41
N ALA A 39 2.61 -7.28 16.38
CA ALA A 39 2.35 -8.61 16.91
C ALA A 39 2.93 -9.74 16.04
N LEU A 40 3.05 -9.53 14.73
CA LEU A 40 3.69 -10.48 13.83
C LEU A 40 5.22 -10.48 14.01
N ASP A 41 5.83 -9.33 14.29
CA ASP A 41 7.27 -9.14 14.52
C ASP A 41 8.15 -9.76 13.42
N VAL A 42 7.81 -9.47 12.15
CA VAL A 42 8.54 -9.97 10.97
C VAL A 42 8.83 -8.85 9.97
N PRO A 43 10.01 -8.87 9.30
CA PRO A 43 10.44 -7.78 8.43
C PRO A 43 9.77 -7.79 7.04
N TRP A 44 8.98 -8.81 6.71
CA TRP A 44 8.39 -9.01 5.37
C TRP A 44 6.92 -8.58 5.27
N VAL A 45 6.45 -7.68 6.14
CA VAL A 45 5.13 -7.05 6.02
C VAL A 45 5.24 -5.70 5.33
N VAL A 46 4.37 -5.45 4.35
CA VAL A 46 4.26 -4.15 3.68
C VAL A 46 2.91 -3.54 4.03
N LEU A 47 2.93 -2.36 4.65
CA LEU A 47 1.73 -1.55 4.89
C LEU A 47 1.49 -0.64 3.68
N LEU A 48 0.32 -0.78 3.05
CA LEU A 48 -0.07 0.02 1.89
C LEU A 48 -1.36 0.79 2.21
N SER A 49 -1.32 2.13 2.13
CA SER A 49 -2.52 2.94 2.21
C SER A 49 -3.17 3.12 0.84
N MET A 50 -4.50 3.01 0.77
CA MET A 50 -5.25 3.31 -0.46
C MET A 50 -5.22 4.80 -0.81
N ASP A 51 -4.96 5.67 0.18
CA ASP A 51 -4.86 7.12 -0.01
C ASP A 51 -3.71 7.50 -0.96
N SER A 52 -2.62 6.72 -0.98
CA SER A 52 -1.53 6.86 -1.95
C SER A 52 -2.02 6.87 -3.40
N PHE A 53 -3.17 6.23 -3.67
CA PHE A 53 -3.72 6.05 -5.00
C PHE A 53 -4.78 7.10 -5.36
N TYR A 54 -4.95 8.19 -4.61
CA TYR A 54 -5.72 9.33 -5.11
C TYR A 54 -5.14 9.83 -6.44
N LYS A 55 -5.99 10.17 -7.41
CA LYS A 55 -5.56 10.69 -8.71
C LYS A 55 -4.83 12.03 -8.56
N VAL A 56 -3.84 12.26 -9.43
CA VAL A 56 -3.23 13.59 -9.58
C VAL A 56 -4.28 14.50 -10.21
N ARG A 57 -4.63 15.55 -9.48
CA ARG A 57 -5.76 16.42 -9.81
C ARG A 57 -5.41 17.41 -10.90
N SER A 58 -6.36 17.64 -11.80
CA SER A 58 -6.35 18.81 -12.67
C SER A 58 -6.42 20.10 -11.82
N GLU A 59 -5.97 21.23 -12.36
CA GLU A 59 -6.01 22.53 -11.65
C GLU A 59 -7.42 22.86 -11.11
N ARG A 60 -8.46 22.48 -11.85
CA ARG A 60 -9.86 22.65 -11.45
C ARG A 60 -10.25 21.81 -10.23
N GLU A 61 -9.80 20.56 -10.17
CA GLU A 61 -10.09 19.67 -9.04
C GLU A 61 -9.26 20.01 -7.80
N GLN A 62 -8.07 20.61 -7.98
CA GLN A 62 -7.28 21.18 -6.89
C GLN A 62 -8.00 22.38 -6.26
N ALA A 63 -8.59 23.25 -7.08
CA ALA A 63 -9.39 24.37 -6.58
C ALA A 63 -10.61 23.90 -5.76
N LEU A 64 -11.32 22.86 -6.23
CA LEU A 64 -12.44 22.25 -5.49
C LEU A 64 -11.98 21.56 -4.19
N ALA A 65 -10.79 20.95 -4.19
CA ALA A 65 -10.18 20.37 -2.99
C ALA A 65 -9.90 21.45 -1.94
N ALA A 66 -9.29 22.56 -2.37
CA ALA A 66 -8.94 23.69 -1.51
C ALA A 66 -10.17 24.38 -0.91
N SER A 67 -11.31 24.36 -1.61
CA SER A 67 -12.59 24.84 -1.11
C SER A 67 -13.39 23.79 -0.31
N ASN A 68 -12.80 22.63 -0.02
CA ASN A 68 -13.42 21.51 0.70
C ASN A 68 -14.71 20.96 0.04
N ASP A 69 -14.87 21.19 -1.27
CA ASP A 69 -16.05 20.82 -2.06
C ASP A 69 -15.79 19.57 -2.94
N TYR A 70 -14.70 18.85 -2.64
CA TYR A 70 -14.35 17.64 -3.34
C TYR A 70 -14.71 16.40 -2.51
N ASN A 71 -15.42 15.46 -3.13
CA ASN A 71 -15.76 14.18 -2.53
C ASN A 71 -14.61 13.17 -2.67
N PHE A 72 -13.77 13.03 -1.64
CA PHE A 72 -12.66 12.07 -1.61
C PHE A 72 -13.11 10.60 -1.49
N ASP A 73 -14.32 10.35 -1.01
CA ASP A 73 -14.87 9.00 -0.87
C ASP A 73 -15.49 8.48 -2.19
N HIS A 74 -15.58 9.33 -3.22
CA HIS A 74 -16.11 8.90 -4.50
C HIS A 74 -15.11 7.93 -5.18
N PRO A 75 -15.56 6.78 -5.73
CA PRO A 75 -14.66 5.84 -6.41
C PRO A 75 -13.83 6.50 -7.53
N GLY A 76 -14.40 7.50 -8.20
CA GLY A 76 -13.69 8.25 -9.25
C GLY A 76 -12.46 9.03 -8.77
N ALA A 77 -12.31 9.28 -7.47
CA ALA A 77 -11.15 9.96 -6.88
C ALA A 77 -9.89 9.08 -6.84
N PHE A 78 -10.06 7.75 -6.92
CA PHE A 78 -8.97 6.78 -6.85
C PHE A 78 -8.50 6.34 -8.25
N ASP A 79 -7.20 6.11 -8.36
CA ASP A 79 -6.51 5.50 -9.49
C ASP A 79 -6.50 3.97 -9.30
N PHE A 80 -7.65 3.35 -9.54
CA PHE A 80 -7.81 1.90 -9.34
C PHE A 80 -6.92 1.06 -10.25
N GLU A 81 -6.64 1.53 -11.48
CA GLU A 81 -5.74 0.83 -12.40
C GLU A 81 -4.32 0.74 -11.83
N LEU A 82 -3.81 1.84 -11.26
CA LEU A 82 -2.53 1.83 -10.58
C LEU A 82 -2.54 0.95 -9.32
N LEU A 83 -3.60 1.02 -8.51
CA LEU A 83 -3.74 0.19 -7.31
C LEU A 83 -3.73 -1.30 -7.67
N VAL A 84 -4.57 -1.73 -8.61
CA VAL A 84 -4.67 -3.13 -9.04
C VAL A 84 -3.35 -3.61 -9.63
N THR A 85 -2.71 -2.80 -10.46
CA THR A 85 -1.38 -3.13 -11.03
C THR A 85 -0.33 -3.28 -9.93
N THR A 86 -0.34 -2.40 -8.93
CA THR A 86 0.57 -2.45 -7.79
C THR A 86 0.36 -3.72 -6.97
N LEU A 87 -0.89 -4.05 -6.62
CA LEU A 87 -1.22 -5.26 -5.86
C LEU A 87 -0.85 -6.54 -6.62
N ARG A 88 -1.05 -6.58 -7.95
CA ARG A 88 -0.64 -7.72 -8.78
C ARG A 88 0.87 -7.94 -8.76
N LYS A 89 1.65 -6.86 -8.91
CA LYS A 89 3.12 -6.91 -8.86
C LYS A 89 3.61 -7.37 -7.48
N LEU A 90 3.06 -6.81 -6.40
CA LEU A 90 3.36 -7.24 -5.03
C LEU A 90 3.05 -8.72 -4.80
N LYS A 91 1.92 -9.20 -5.32
CA LYS A 91 1.54 -10.63 -5.23
C LYS A 91 2.51 -11.55 -5.99
N GLN A 92 3.25 -11.03 -6.97
CA GLN A 92 4.28 -11.74 -7.72
C GLN A 92 5.68 -11.59 -7.10
N GLY A 93 5.81 -10.95 -5.94
CA GLY A 93 7.10 -10.68 -5.30
C GLY A 93 7.93 -9.60 -6.01
N GLN A 94 7.31 -8.82 -6.91
CA GLN A 94 8.00 -7.75 -7.63
C GLN A 94 8.02 -6.46 -6.79
N SER A 95 9.17 -5.78 -6.81
CA SER A 95 9.29 -4.45 -6.24
C SER A 95 8.40 -3.45 -6.99
N VAL A 96 7.76 -2.56 -6.26
CA VAL A 96 6.87 -1.52 -6.79
C VAL A 96 7.24 -0.17 -6.20
N LYS A 97 7.02 0.89 -6.97
CA LYS A 97 7.08 2.26 -6.48
C LYS A 97 5.67 2.68 -6.09
N ILE A 98 5.44 2.90 -4.80
CA ILE A 98 4.17 3.40 -4.28
C ILE A 98 4.23 4.93 -4.31
N PRO A 99 3.24 5.62 -4.90
CA PRO A 99 3.15 7.08 -4.82
C PRO A 99 2.92 7.55 -3.38
N VAL A 100 3.59 8.63 -2.98
CA VAL A 100 3.32 9.34 -1.72
C VAL A 100 2.29 10.43 -2.02
N TYR A 101 1.13 10.36 -1.36
CA TYR A 101 0.11 11.40 -1.44
C TYR A 101 0.33 12.41 -0.32
N ASP A 102 0.51 13.68 -0.69
CA ASP A 102 0.62 14.78 0.26
C ASP A 102 -0.75 15.42 0.45
N PHE A 103 -1.32 15.20 1.64
CA PHE A 103 -2.62 15.74 2.04
C PHE A 103 -2.61 17.27 2.18
N THR A 104 -1.45 17.90 2.33
CA THR A 104 -1.30 19.35 2.42
C THR A 104 -1.44 19.98 1.05
N THR A 105 -0.72 19.45 0.07
CA THR A 105 -0.71 19.97 -1.31
C THR A 105 -1.77 19.36 -2.21
N HIS A 106 -2.51 18.35 -1.71
CA HIS A 106 -3.52 17.61 -2.47
C HIS A 106 -2.97 17.01 -3.78
N GLY A 107 -1.69 16.65 -3.76
CA GLY A 107 -0.93 16.16 -4.90
C GLY A 107 -0.13 14.92 -4.55
N ARG A 108 0.30 14.19 -5.58
CA ARG A 108 1.33 13.16 -5.41
C ARG A 108 2.68 13.84 -5.43
N GLN A 109 3.56 13.49 -4.48
CA GLN A 109 4.95 13.92 -4.56
C GLN A 109 5.58 13.36 -5.84
N LYS A 110 6.36 14.21 -6.53
CA LYS A 110 7.11 13.80 -7.72
C LYS A 110 8.32 12.94 -7.36
N ASP A 111 8.79 13.07 -6.13
CA ASP A 111 9.94 12.35 -5.60
C ASP A 111 9.53 11.08 -4.87
N TRP A 112 10.39 10.08 -5.02
CA TRP A 112 10.27 8.79 -4.36
C TRP A 112 10.99 8.87 -3.01
N GLU A 113 10.24 8.89 -1.91
CA GLU A 113 10.79 8.44 -0.64
C GLU A 113 10.82 6.92 -0.69
N GLY A 114 12.00 6.37 -0.96
CA GLY A 114 12.23 4.97 -0.69
C GLY A 114 11.99 4.74 0.79
N HIS A 115 10.99 3.92 1.12
CA HIS A 115 10.85 3.35 2.45
C HIS A 115 12.01 2.39 2.72
N HIS A 116 13.18 2.99 2.91
CA HIS A 116 14.38 2.42 3.49
C HIS A 116 14.90 3.46 4.47
N LYS A 117 14.34 3.37 5.68
CA LYS A 117 14.76 3.89 6.99
C LYS A 117 13.51 3.83 7.87
N GLU A 118 13.51 3.46 9.13
CA GLU A 118 14.45 2.96 10.11
C GLU A 118 13.54 2.79 11.33
N ARG A 119 13.58 1.64 12.01
CA ARG A 119 12.93 1.35 13.31
C ARG A 119 11.96 2.43 13.84
N MET A 120 10.66 2.12 13.85
CA MET A 120 9.76 2.49 14.93
C MET A 120 8.79 1.34 15.18
#